data_AF-A0A1J3K468-F1
#
_entry.id   AF-A0A1J3K468-F1
#
_cell.length_a   1.000
_cell.length_b   1.000
_cell.length_c   1.000
_cell.angle_alpha   90.00
_cell.angle_beta   90.00
_cell.angle_gamma   90.00
#
_symmetry.space_group_name_H-M   'P 1'
#
loop_
_entity.id
_entity.type
_entity.pdbx_description
1 polymer ?
#
loop_
_entity_poly.entity_id
_entity_poly.type
_entity_poly.pdbx_seq_one_letter_code
_entity_poly.pdbx_strand_id
1 'polypeptide(L)'
;PRPYSSGNTEFNISGEVISILAKKKPIEPALEPLVPFLSQKIITSVIKDQVNRRLGFRFFIWASRRERLRSRESFGLVIDMLSEDNGCDLYWQTLEELKSGGISVDSYCFCVLLSAYAKMGMREKAIESFGRMKEFDCRPDVFT
;
A
#
# COMPACT_ATOMS: atom_id res chain seq x y z
N PRO A 1 1.32 -1.13 -36.92
CA PRO A 1 2.42 -0.98 -35.94
C PRO A 1 1.97 -1.42 -34.54
N ARG A 2 2.46 -2.58 -34.07
CA ARG A 2 2.01 -3.17 -32.79
C ARG A 2 2.77 -2.55 -31.60
N PRO A 3 2.15 -2.31 -30.43
CA PRO A 3 2.85 -1.80 -29.25
C PRO A 3 3.47 -2.97 -28.48
N TYR A 4 4.65 -3.45 -28.88
CA TYR A 4 5.35 -4.57 -28.21
C TYR A 4 6.31 -4.15 -27.09
N SER A 5 6.53 -2.85 -26.87
CA SER A 5 7.55 -2.37 -25.91
C SER A 5 7.03 -2.07 -24.50
N SER A 6 5.71 -1.95 -24.30
CA SER A 6 5.15 -1.59 -23.00
C SER A 6 5.32 -2.71 -21.96
N GLY A 7 5.05 -3.97 -22.35
CA GLY A 7 5.08 -5.11 -21.43
C GLY A 7 6.48 -5.42 -20.89
N ASN A 8 7.52 -5.36 -21.73
CA ASN A 8 8.90 -5.59 -21.28
C ASN A 8 9.38 -4.48 -20.33
N THR A 9 8.99 -3.24 -20.57
CA THR A 9 9.36 -2.12 -19.69
C THR A 9 8.68 -2.26 -18.33
N GLU A 10 7.39 -2.60 -18.30
CA GLU A 10 6.65 -2.84 -17.04
C GLU A 10 7.27 -3.98 -16.22
N PHE A 11 7.64 -5.08 -16.87
CA PHE A 11 8.29 -6.23 -16.21
C PHE A 11 9.67 -5.87 -15.64
N ASN A 12 10.45 -5.07 -16.35
CA ASN A 12 11.75 -4.61 -15.86
C ASN A 12 11.60 -3.71 -14.63
N ILE A 13 10.63 -2.78 -14.66
CA ILE A 13 10.38 -1.87 -13.53
C ILE A 13 9.84 -2.63 -12.31
N SER A 14 8.93 -3.59 -12.48
CA SER A 14 8.43 -4.39 -11.34
C SER A 14 9.55 -5.19 -10.69
N GLY A 15 10.42 -5.82 -11.49
CA GLY A 15 11.60 -6.54 -11.00
C GLY A 15 12.59 -5.63 -10.25
N GLU A 16 12.83 -4.41 -10.74
CA GLU A 16 13.68 -3.44 -10.07
C GLU A 16 13.11 -3.00 -8.72
N VAL A 17 11.81 -2.71 -8.66
CA VAL A 17 11.11 -2.38 -7.41
C VAL A 17 11.24 -3.53 -6.40
N ILE A 18 10.97 -4.77 -6.81
CA ILE A 18 11.07 -5.95 -5.93
C ILE A 18 12.50 -6.09 -5.38
N SER A 19 13.53 -5.88 -6.22
CA SER A 19 14.94 -5.91 -5.81
C SER A 19 15.26 -4.81 -4.78
N ILE A 20 14.72 -3.59 -4.96
CA ILE A 20 14.88 -2.48 -4.00
C ILE A 20 14.24 -2.83 -2.66
N LEU A 21 13.00 -3.33 -2.66
CA LEU A 21 12.26 -3.70 -1.44
C LEU A 21 13.01 -4.75 -0.62
N ALA A 22 13.70 -5.69 -1.28
CA ALA A 22 14.44 -6.75 -0.60
C ALA A 22 15.79 -6.29 -0.01
N LYS A 23 16.43 -5.26 -0.58
CA LYS A 23 17.86 -4.95 -0.32
C LYS A 23 18.13 -3.64 0.38
N LYS A 24 17.26 -2.63 0.27
CA LYS A 24 17.55 -1.28 0.77
C LYS A 24 16.78 -0.94 2.03
N LYS A 25 17.39 -0.13 2.91
CA LYS A 25 16.75 0.47 4.09
C LYS A 25 17.33 1.89 4.29
N PRO A 26 16.51 2.96 4.32
CA PRO A 26 15.08 2.99 4.00
C PRO A 26 14.82 2.73 2.50
N ILE A 27 13.69 2.08 2.17
CA ILE A 27 13.35 1.73 0.78
C ILE A 27 12.89 2.95 -0.02
N GLU A 28 12.30 3.94 0.65
CA GLU A 28 11.54 5.01 0.00
C GLU A 28 12.40 5.92 -0.86
N PRO A 29 13.56 6.44 -0.40
CA PRO A 29 14.41 7.29 -1.24
C PRO A 29 14.88 6.57 -2.51
N ALA A 30 15.03 5.25 -2.46
CA ALA A 30 15.43 4.45 -3.62
C ALA A 30 14.29 4.23 -4.63
N LEU A 31 13.03 4.37 -4.20
CA LEU A 31 11.86 4.24 -5.07
C LEU A 31 11.50 5.59 -5.75
N GLU A 32 11.92 6.73 -5.19
CA GLU A 32 11.61 8.06 -5.74
C GLU A 32 12.00 8.24 -7.22
N PRO A 33 13.21 7.81 -7.68
CA PRO A 33 13.57 7.92 -9.09
C PRO A 33 12.68 7.10 -10.03
N LEU A 34 12.05 6.03 -9.52
CA LEU A 34 11.19 5.15 -10.30
C LEU A 34 9.75 5.70 -10.43
N VAL A 35 9.37 6.68 -9.60
CA VAL A 35 8.02 7.24 -9.55
C VAL A 35 7.46 7.54 -10.95
N PRO A 36 8.14 8.26 -11.87
CA PRO A 36 7.59 8.57 -13.20
C PRO A 36 7.21 7.35 -14.03
N PHE A 37 7.82 6.20 -13.77
CA PHE A 37 7.61 4.94 -14.49
C PHE A 37 6.61 4.00 -13.81
N LEU A 38 6.26 4.27 -12.54
CA LEU A 38 5.26 3.49 -11.83
C LEU A 38 3.86 3.75 -12.39
N SER A 39 3.12 2.65 -12.57
CA SER A 39 1.71 2.63 -12.98
C SER A 39 0.89 1.80 -11.99
N GLN A 40 -0.43 1.97 -11.98
CA GLN A 40 -1.35 1.17 -11.16
C GLN A 40 -1.13 -0.33 -11.35
N LYS A 41 -0.85 -0.76 -12.58
CA LYS A 41 -0.60 -2.16 -12.93
C LYS A 41 0.71 -2.68 -12.31
N ILE A 42 1.77 -1.88 -12.34
CA ILE A 42 3.04 -2.22 -11.67
C ILE A 42 2.83 -2.32 -10.16
N ILE A 43 2.06 -1.40 -9.55
CA ILE A 43 1.76 -1.47 -8.12
C ILE A 43 1.07 -2.79 -7.77
N THR A 44 0.00 -3.12 -8.50
CA THR A 44 -0.72 -4.38 -8.34
C THR A 44 0.20 -5.59 -8.52
N SER A 45 1.02 -5.62 -9.58
CA SER A 45 1.93 -6.75 -9.86
C SER A 45 2.93 -6.96 -8.73
N VAL A 46 3.59 -5.89 -8.29
CA VAL A 46 4.58 -5.97 -7.20
C VAL A 46 3.94 -6.46 -5.90
N ILE A 47 2.72 -6.02 -5.58
CA ILE A 47 2.02 -6.49 -4.37
C ILE A 47 1.68 -7.99 -4.48
N LYS A 48 1.18 -8.44 -5.65
CA LYS A 48 0.86 -9.86 -5.89
C LYS A 48 2.10 -10.76 -5.82
N ASP A 49 3.22 -10.29 -6.38
CA ASP A 49 4.45 -11.08 -6.48
C ASP A 49 5.26 -11.09 -5.17
N GLN A 50 4.86 -10.29 -4.17
CA GLN A 50 5.64 -10.13 -2.96
C GLN A 50 5.33 -11.21 -1.91
N VAL A 51 6.30 -12.08 -1.65
CA VAL A 51 6.21 -13.13 -0.62
C VAL A 51 6.13 -12.52 0.79
N ASN A 52 6.82 -11.41 1.02
CA ASN A 52 6.79 -10.71 2.31
C ASN A 52 5.65 -9.68 2.35
N ARG A 53 4.53 -10.05 3.00
CA ARG A 53 3.34 -9.20 3.14
C ARG A 53 3.66 -7.80 3.70
N ARG A 54 4.59 -7.69 4.65
CA ARG A 54 4.98 -6.39 5.24
C ARG A 54 5.61 -5.46 4.21
N LEU A 55 6.45 -5.99 3.32
CA LEU A 55 7.03 -5.21 2.21
C LEU A 55 5.94 -4.82 1.21
N GLY A 56 4.97 -5.71 0.95
CA GLY A 56 3.80 -5.41 0.12
C GLY A 56 2.98 -4.26 0.70
N PHE A 57 2.65 -4.30 1.99
CA PHE A 57 1.93 -3.23 2.69
C PHE A 57 2.71 -1.92 2.67
N ARG A 58 4.02 -1.96 2.99
CA ARG A 58 4.86 -0.75 3.03
C ARG A 58 4.93 -0.09 1.65
N PHE A 59 5.11 -0.89 0.61
CA PHE A 59 5.12 -0.40 -0.78
C PHE A 59 3.76 0.17 -1.19
N PHE A 60 2.67 -0.52 -0.86
CA PHE A 60 1.30 -0.03 -1.13
C PHE A 60 1.02 1.30 -0.44
N ILE A 61 1.33 1.44 0.85
CA ILE A 61 1.10 2.68 1.61
C ILE A 61 1.94 3.82 1.01
N TRP A 62 3.22 3.58 0.73
CA TRP A 62 4.08 4.59 0.09
C TRP A 62 3.58 5.01 -1.29
N ALA A 63 3.12 4.06 -2.11
CA ALA A 63 2.58 4.34 -3.45
C ALA A 63 1.24 5.08 -3.37
N SER A 64 0.38 4.74 -2.42
CA SER A 64 -0.97 5.28 -2.26
C SER A 64 -1.01 6.78 -1.97
N ARG A 65 0.07 7.35 -1.42
CA ARG A 65 0.26 8.81 -1.27
C ARG A 65 0.15 9.57 -2.59
N ARG A 66 0.29 8.87 -3.72
CA ARG A 66 0.19 9.42 -5.07
C ARG A 66 -1.11 8.93 -5.67
N GLU A 67 -2.09 9.82 -5.80
CA GLU A 67 -3.44 9.46 -6.24
C GLU A 67 -3.44 8.72 -7.59
N ARG A 68 -2.56 9.10 -8.51
CA ARG A 68 -2.39 8.45 -9.82
C ARG A 68 -2.03 6.96 -9.75
N LEU A 69 -1.45 6.51 -8.63
CA LEU A 69 -1.02 5.13 -8.39
C LEU A 69 -2.08 4.29 -7.66
N ARG A 70 -3.11 4.93 -7.10
CA ARG A 70 -4.21 4.22 -6.43
C ARG A 70 -5.03 3.45 -7.47
N SER A 71 -5.41 2.21 -7.15
CA SER A 71 -6.26 1.40 -8.02
C SER A 71 -7.22 0.55 -7.20
N ARG A 72 -8.42 0.30 -7.75
CA ARG A 72 -9.41 -0.59 -7.13
C ARG A 72 -8.88 -2.01 -6.96
N GLU A 73 -8.03 -2.46 -7.89
CA GLU A 73 -7.44 -3.79 -7.85
C GLU A 73 -6.45 -3.93 -6.68
N SER A 74 -5.48 -3.00 -6.55
CA SER A 74 -4.55 -3.02 -5.41
C SER A 74 -5.27 -2.83 -4.07
N PHE A 75 -6.33 -2.02 -4.03
CA PHE A 75 -7.19 -1.83 -2.86
C PHE A 75 -7.82 -3.16 -2.42
N GLY A 76 -8.45 -3.90 -3.34
CA GLY A 76 -9.05 -5.19 -3.06
C GLY A 76 -8.03 -6.23 -2.60
N LEU A 77 -6.86 -6.29 -3.26
CA LEU A 77 -5.79 -7.23 -2.90
C LEU A 77 -5.29 -7.00 -1.48
N VAL A 78 -5.09 -5.75 -1.07
CA VAL A 78 -4.64 -5.44 0.29
C VAL A 78 -5.73 -5.77 1.31
N ILE A 79 -7.01 -5.55 1.00
CA ILE A 79 -8.12 -6.02 1.86
C ILE A 79 -8.08 -7.53 2.05
N ASP A 80 -7.85 -8.28 0.97
CA ASP A 80 -7.75 -9.73 1.04
C ASP A 80 -6.57 -10.16 1.92
N MET A 81 -5.39 -9.56 1.71
CA MET A 81 -4.20 -9.80 2.54
C MET A 81 -4.39 -9.42 4.02
N LEU A 82 -5.14 -8.35 4.30
CA LEU A 82 -5.48 -7.91 5.66
C LEU A 82 -6.41 -8.89 6.37
N SER A 83 -7.23 -9.59 5.61
CA SER A 83 -8.21 -10.57 6.11
C SER A 83 -7.55 -11.91 6.50
N GLU A 84 -6.28 -12.11 6.16
CA GLU A 84 -5.48 -13.26 6.57
C GLU A 84 -4.91 -13.08 7.99
N ASP A 85 -4.43 -14.19 8.59
CA ASP A 85 -3.85 -14.19 9.93
C ASP A 85 -2.75 -13.15 10.10
N ASN A 86 -2.84 -12.37 11.18
CA ASN A 86 -1.95 -11.26 11.55
C ASN A 86 -1.86 -10.13 10.50
N GLY A 87 -2.70 -10.13 9.45
CA GLY A 87 -2.64 -9.13 8.37
C GLY A 87 -2.87 -7.71 8.88
N CYS A 88 -3.93 -7.51 9.66
CA CYS A 88 -4.26 -6.21 10.26
C CYS A 88 -3.18 -5.70 11.22
N ASP A 89 -2.64 -6.56 12.08
CA ASP A 89 -1.61 -6.17 13.06
C ASP A 89 -0.30 -5.77 12.35
N LEU A 90 0.09 -6.53 11.32
CA LEU A 90 1.26 -6.21 10.49
C LEU A 90 1.09 -4.90 9.73
N TYR A 91 -0.13 -4.63 9.23
CA TYR A 91 -0.44 -3.38 8.56
C TYR A 91 -0.35 -2.19 9.51
N TRP A 92 -0.90 -2.31 10.73
CA TRP A 92 -0.78 -1.29 11.78
C TRP A 92 0.67 -0.96 12.12
N GLN A 93 1.49 -1.98 12.37
CA GLN A 93 2.93 -1.80 12.60
C GLN A 93 3.59 -1.06 11.44
N THR A 94 3.20 -1.38 10.19
CA THR A 94 3.73 -0.71 9.01
C THR A 94 3.33 0.77 8.93
N LEU A 95 2.08 1.11 9.29
CA LEU A 95 1.64 2.51 9.35
C LEU A 95 2.45 3.30 10.39
N GLU A 96 2.62 2.74 11.59
CA GLU A 96 3.35 3.37 12.70
C GLU A 96 4.83 3.58 12.36
N GLU A 97 5.45 2.59 11.69
CA GLU A 97 6.83 2.70 11.21
C GLU A 97 7.02 3.76 10.13
N LEU A 98 6.07 3.88 9.20
CA LEU A 98 6.13 4.92 8.17
C LEU A 98 5.97 6.30 8.78
N LYS A 99 5.01 6.47 9.69
CA LYS A 99 4.80 7.72 10.42
C LYS A 99 6.03 8.11 11.22
N SER A 100 6.59 7.20 12.02
CA SER A 100 7.80 7.45 12.83
C SER A 100 9.04 7.74 11.95
N GLY A 101 9.09 7.18 10.74
CA GLY A 101 10.09 7.49 9.73
C GLY A 101 9.85 8.80 8.95
N GLY A 102 8.86 9.62 9.34
CA GLY A 102 8.55 10.91 8.70
C GLY A 102 7.79 10.78 7.37
N ILE A 103 7.26 9.61 7.04
CA ILE A 103 6.45 9.38 5.85
C ILE A 103 4.99 9.54 6.22
N SER A 104 4.33 10.53 5.60
CA SER A 104 2.91 10.79 5.80
C SER A 104 2.07 9.59 5.35
N VAL A 105 1.22 9.10 6.24
CA VAL A 105 0.15 8.15 5.93
C VAL A 105 -1.08 8.95 5.53
N ASP A 106 -1.82 8.52 4.50
CA ASP A 106 -3.03 9.21 4.05
C ASP A 106 -4.32 8.51 4.55
N SER A 107 -5.46 9.20 4.45
CA SER A 107 -6.77 8.64 4.82
C SER A 107 -7.12 7.40 3.99
N TYR A 108 -6.64 7.33 2.75
CA TYR A 108 -6.88 6.19 1.85
C TYR A 108 -6.34 4.87 2.44
N CYS A 109 -5.19 4.88 3.11
CA CYS A 109 -4.66 3.71 3.80
C CYS A 109 -5.58 3.22 4.93
N PHE A 110 -6.23 4.14 5.65
CA PHE A 110 -7.22 3.78 6.66
C PHE A 110 -8.52 3.27 6.03
N CYS A 111 -8.96 3.81 4.89
CA CYS A 111 -10.13 3.29 4.18
C CYS A 111 -9.98 1.81 3.79
N VAL A 112 -8.78 1.39 3.38
CA VAL A 112 -8.45 -0.02 3.11
C VAL A 112 -8.61 -0.86 4.38
N LEU A 113 -8.04 -0.41 5.49
CA LEU A 113 -8.08 -1.09 6.77
C LEU A 113 -9.52 -1.21 7.33
N LEU A 114 -10.29 -0.12 7.27
CA LEU A 114 -11.70 -0.10 7.67
C LEU A 114 -12.55 -1.02 6.80
N SER A 115 -12.29 -1.06 5.49
CA SER A 115 -12.96 -1.97 4.57
C SER A 115 -12.65 -3.43 4.86
N ALA A 116 -11.41 -3.75 5.27
CA ALA A 116 -11.04 -5.09 5.70
C ALA A 116 -11.76 -5.50 7.00
N TYR A 117 -11.81 -4.63 8.01
CA TYR A 117 -12.59 -4.90 9.22
C TYR A 117 -14.07 -5.07 8.95
N ALA A 118 -14.65 -4.25 8.07
CA ALA A 118 -16.04 -4.40 7.64
C ALA A 118 -16.29 -5.75 6.95
N LYS A 119 -15.39 -6.18 6.05
CA LYS A 119 -15.43 -7.50 5.40
C LYS A 119 -15.35 -8.65 6.40
N MET A 120 -14.55 -8.50 7.46
CA MET A 120 -14.40 -9.50 8.53
C MET A 120 -15.49 -9.43 9.61
N GLY A 121 -16.43 -8.48 9.52
CA GLY A 121 -17.48 -8.27 10.54
C GLY A 121 -16.97 -7.71 11.88
N MET A 122 -15.74 -7.16 11.92
CA MET A 122 -15.10 -6.65 13.13
C MET A 122 -15.43 -5.17 13.36
N ARG A 123 -16.69 -4.86 13.64
CA ARG A 123 -17.19 -3.48 13.79
C ARG A 123 -16.42 -2.70 14.85
N GLU A 124 -16.14 -3.30 16.01
CA GLU A 124 -15.50 -2.63 17.14
C GLU A 124 -14.07 -2.20 16.76
N LYS A 125 -13.32 -3.06 16.06
CA LYS A 125 -11.99 -2.73 15.54
C LYS A 125 -12.04 -1.64 14.48
N ALA A 126 -13.08 -1.61 13.63
CA ALA A 126 -13.26 -0.54 12.66
C ALA A 126 -13.47 0.82 13.36
N ILE A 127 -14.31 0.87 14.39
CA ILE A 127 -14.56 2.10 15.17
C ILE A 127 -13.28 2.55 15.89
N GLU A 128 -12.56 1.63 16.52
CA GLU A 128 -11.28 1.93 17.17
C GLU A 128 -10.28 2.52 16.17
N SER A 129 -10.14 1.88 15.00
CA SER A 129 -9.23 2.30 13.94
C SER A 129 -9.57 3.68 13.40
N PHE A 130 -10.86 3.96 13.20
CA PHE A 130 -11.35 5.27 12.79
C PHE A 130 -10.99 6.35 13.82
N GLY A 131 -11.14 6.06 15.11
CA GLY A 131 -10.77 6.97 16.20
C GLY A 131 -9.26 7.26 16.26
N ARG A 132 -8.41 6.30 15.85
CA ARG A 132 -6.95 6.44 15.81
C ARG A 132 -6.42 7.21 14.59
N MET A 133 -7.23 7.44 13.54
CA MET A 133 -6.80 8.21 12.35
C MET A 133 -6.24 9.59 12.71
N LYS A 134 -6.82 10.25 13.72
CA LYS A 134 -6.37 11.55 14.23
C LYS A 134 -4.91 11.55 14.71
N GLU A 135 -4.41 10.40 15.17
CA GLU A 135 -3.02 10.26 15.61
C GLU A 135 -2.08 10.40 14.42
N PHE A 136 -2.52 10.11 13.20
CA PHE A 136 -1.75 10.16 11.96
C PHE A 136 -1.95 11.49 11.19
N ASP A 137 -2.51 12.51 11.84
CA ASP A 137 -2.94 13.77 11.20
C ASP A 137 -3.94 13.56 10.05
N CYS A 138 -4.55 12.37 9.97
CA CYS A 138 -5.59 12.03 9.03
C CYS A 138 -6.94 12.37 9.64
N ARG A 139 -7.69 13.26 8.98
CA ARG A 139 -9.11 13.44 9.29
C ARG A 139 -9.91 12.44 8.44
N PRO A 140 -10.90 11.75 9.02
CA PRO A 140 -11.85 10.99 8.23
C PRO A 140 -12.57 11.96 7.28
N ASP A 141 -12.67 11.61 6.01
CA ASP A 141 -13.49 12.37 5.08
C ASP A 141 -14.97 12.19 5.46
N VAL A 142 -15.74 13.26 5.33
CA VAL A 142 -17.15 13.30 5.76
C VAL A 142 -18.08 12.60 4.75
N PHE A 143 -17.52 11.93 3.74
CA PHE A 143 -18.28 11.23 2.72
C PHE A 143 -17.88 9.75 2.66
N THR A 144 -18.59 8.95 3.44
CA THR A 144 -18.85 7.55 3.12
C THR A 144 -20.30 7.21 3.44
#